data_AF-E1RB66-F1
#
_entry.id   AF-E1RB66-F1
#
_cell.length_a   1.000
_cell.length_b   1.000
_cell.length_c   1.000
_cell.angle_alpha   90.00
_cell.angle_beta   90.00
_cell.angle_gamma   90.00
#
_symmetry.space_group_name_H-M   'P 1'
#
loop_
_entity.id
_entity.type
_entity.pdbx_description
1 polymer ?
#
loop_
_entity_poly.entity_id
_entity_poly.type
_entity_poly.pdbx_seq_one_letter_code
_entity_poly.pdbx_strand_id
1 'polypeptide(L)' 'MVTWEAMTPEERDRFIYLILSEDALKTIVLIMQKKYGPTVSTETIMRFAFKVAVNRMTPQHLKHVSPRERHT' A
#
# COMPACT_ATOMS: atom_id res chain seq x y z
N MET A 1 4.74 12.22 -2.24
CA MET A 1 4.82 10.79 -1.85
C MET A 1 4.86 9.95 -3.11
N VAL A 2 5.56 8.82 -3.08
CA VAL A 2 5.66 7.90 -4.22
C VAL A 2 4.27 7.33 -4.53
N THR A 3 3.87 7.38 -5.80
CA THR A 3 2.57 6.84 -6.28
C THR A 3 2.77 5.51 -6.98
N TRP A 4 1.73 4.70 -7.05
CA TRP A 4 1.76 3.40 -7.73
C TRP A 4 2.15 3.59 -9.20
N GLU A 5 1.53 4.53 -9.89
CA GLU A 5 1.70 4.80 -11.32
C GLU A 5 3.10 5.31 -11.69
N ALA A 6 3.84 5.88 -10.73
CA ALA A 6 5.17 6.46 -10.97
C ALA A 6 6.31 5.43 -11.01
N MET A 7 6.04 4.17 -10.68
CA MET A 7 7.03 3.08 -10.68
C MET A 7 6.70 2.02 -11.72
N THR A 8 7.71 1.31 -12.23
CA THR A 8 7.50 0.10 -13.03
C THR A 8 6.92 -1.03 -12.17
N PRO A 9 6.28 -2.06 -12.78
CA PRO A 9 5.83 -3.24 -12.04
C PRO A 9 6.92 -3.86 -11.15
N GLU A 10 8.14 -3.98 -11.67
CA GLU A 10 9.28 -4.59 -10.97
C GLU A 10 9.74 -3.73 -9.78
N GLU A 11 9.71 -2.40 -9.93
CA GLU A 11 10.02 -1.47 -8.85
C GLU A 11 8.99 -1.54 -7.73
N ARG A 12 7.69 -1.63 -8.08
CA ARG A 12 6.60 -1.80 -7.11
C ARG A 12 6.77 -3.09 -6.30
N ASP A 13 7.08 -4.19 -6.99
CA ASP A 13 7.28 -5.48 -6.35
C ASP A 13 8.45 -5.42 -5.37
N ARG A 14 9.62 -4.94 -5.82
CA ARG A 14 10.80 -4.77 -4.96
C ARG A 14 10.50 -3.87 -3.77
N PHE A 15 9.82 -2.75 -3.99
CA PHE A 15 9.43 -1.84 -2.93
C PHE A 15 8.56 -2.51 -1.86
N ILE A 16 7.54 -3.27 -2.29
CA ILE A 16 6.66 -4.00 -1.38
C ILE A 16 7.45 -5.01 -0.55
N TYR A 17 8.32 -5.80 -1.18
CA TYR A 17 9.13 -6.82 -0.50
C TYR A 17 10.17 -6.23 0.46
N LEU A 18 10.68 -5.03 0.19
CA LEU A 18 11.61 -4.36 1.10
C LEU A 18 10.94 -3.85 2.37
N ILE A 19 9.65 -3.51 2.31
CA ILE A 19 8.94 -2.82 3.41
C ILE A 19 8.00 -3.72 4.18
N LEU A 20 7.46 -4.75 3.54
CA LEU A 20 6.55 -5.69 4.16
C LEU A 20 7.25 -7.02 4.37
N SER A 21 7.21 -7.52 5.61
CA SER A 21 7.59 -8.91 5.90
C SER A 21 6.63 -9.88 5.20
N GLU A 22 7.10 -11.11 5.02
CA GLU A 22 6.31 -12.20 4.45
C GLU A 22 4.98 -12.40 5.20
N ASP A 23 4.99 -12.35 6.53
CA ASP A 23 3.78 -12.48 7.36
C ASP A 23 2.79 -11.32 7.15
N ALA A 24 3.29 -10.10 6.94
CA ALA A 24 2.45 -8.96 6.60
C ALA A 24 1.79 -9.16 5.23
N LEU A 25 2.51 -9.71 4.25
CA LEU A 25 1.96 -10.03 2.93
C LEU A 25 0.90 -11.13 3.02
N LYS A 26 1.14 -12.21 3.75
CA LYS A 26 0.15 -13.27 4.00
C LYS A 26 -1.11 -12.70 4.66
N THR A 27 -0.93 -11.83 5.66
CA THR A 27 -2.05 -11.16 6.34
C THR A 27 -2.83 -10.28 5.39
N ILE A 28 -2.17 -9.52 4.52
CA ILE A 28 -2.81 -8.70 3.48
C ILE A 28 -3.64 -9.57 2.53
N VAL A 29 -3.08 -10.69 2.04
CA VAL A 29 -3.81 -11.62 1.16
C VAL A 29 -5.08 -12.12 1.85
N LEU A 30 -4.97 -12.57 3.11
CA LEU A 30 -6.12 -13.04 3.90
C LEU A 30 -7.19 -11.96 4.09
N ILE A 31 -6.79 -10.72 4.41
CA ILE A 31 -7.71 -9.59 4.56
C ILE A 31 -8.42 -9.29 3.22
N MET A 32 -7.68 -9.26 2.12
CA MET A 32 -8.21 -8.96 0.80
C MET A 32 -9.18 -10.05 0.32
N GLN A 33 -8.82 -11.32 0.50
CA GLN A 33 -9.69 -12.45 0.18
C GLN A 33 -10.95 -12.46 1.05
N LYS A 34 -10.85 -12.15 2.35
CA LYS A 34 -12.01 -12.05 3.23
C LYS A 34 -12.97 -10.93 2.80
N LYS A 35 -12.42 -9.82 2.30
CA LYS A 35 -13.21 -8.63 1.94
C LYS A 35 -13.82 -8.70 0.54
N TYR A 36 -13.06 -9.17 -0.44
CA TYR A 36 -13.43 -9.15 -1.86
C TYR A 36 -13.75 -10.54 -2.43
N GLY A 37 -13.53 -11.60 -1.65
CA GLY A 37 -13.68 -12.99 -2.07
C GLY A 37 -12.36 -13.62 -2.54
N PRO A 38 -12.33 -14.95 -2.69
CA PRO A 38 -11.13 -15.70 -3.07
C PRO A 38 -10.64 -15.41 -4.50
N THR A 39 -11.47 -14.79 -5.34
CA THR A 39 -11.18 -14.46 -6.74
C THR A 39 -10.58 -13.07 -6.94
N VAL A 40 -10.27 -12.35 -5.85
CA VAL A 40 -9.63 -11.04 -5.92
C VAL A 40 -8.32 -11.12 -6.73
N SER A 41 -8.14 -10.19 -7.67
CA SER A 41 -6.98 -10.21 -8.55
C SER A 41 -5.69 -9.89 -7.80
N THR A 42 -4.59 -10.48 -8.24
CA THR A 42 -3.24 -10.19 -7.72
C THR A 42 -2.92 -8.70 -7.80
N GLU A 43 -3.28 -8.01 -8.89
CA GLU A 43 -3.05 -6.57 -9.02
C GLU A 43 -3.77 -5.77 -7.91
N THR A 44 -5.01 -6.14 -7.57
CA THR A 44 -5.77 -5.48 -6.50
C THR A 44 -5.10 -5.69 -5.14
N ILE A 45 -4.61 -6.91 -4.88
CA ILE A 45 -3.84 -7.22 -3.66
C ILE A 45 -2.55 -6.40 -3.62
N MET A 46 -1.79 -6.35 -4.71
CA MET A 46 -0.50 -5.66 -4.78
C MET A 46 -0.65 -4.14 -4.64
N ARG A 47 -1.70 -3.55 -5.23
CA ARG A 47 -2.05 -2.12 -5.00
C ARG A 47 -2.36 -1.84 -3.54
N PHE A 48 -3.05 -2.75 -2.85
CA PHE A 48 -3.32 -2.60 -1.43
C PHE A 48 -2.04 -2.76 -0.59
N ALA A 49 -1.21 -3.76 -0.89
CA ALA A 49 0.09 -3.95 -0.24
C ALA A 49 0.99 -2.71 -0.40
N PHE A 50 1.04 -2.13 -1.60
CA PHE A 50 1.76 -0.89 -1.86
C PHE A 50 1.29 0.26 -0.97
N LYS A 51 -0.03 0.46 -0.87
CA LYS A 51 -0.61 1.48 0.02
C LYS A 51 -0.21 1.28 1.48
N VAL A 52 -0.20 0.03 1.95
CA VAL A 52 0.23 -0.32 3.31
C VAL A 52 1.72 -0.03 3.50
N ALA A 53 2.56 -0.36 2.52
CA ALA A 53 4.00 -0.07 2.55
C ALA A 53 4.30 1.44 2.62
N VAL A 54 3.66 2.25 1.76
CA VAL A 54 3.78 3.73 1.81
C VAL A 54 3.34 4.27 3.18
N ASN A 55 2.23 3.78 3.72
CA ASN A 55 1.74 4.19 5.02
C ASN A 55 2.69 3.79 6.18
N ARG A 56 3.38 2.66 6.07
CA ARG A 56 4.41 2.25 7.06
C ARG A 56 5.62 3.16 7.04
N MET A 57 6.10 3.56 5.85
CA MET A 57 7.22 4.47 5.70
C MET A 57 6.90 5.91 6.09
N THR A 58 5.64 6.31 5.99
CA THR A 58 5.22 7.67 6.34
C THR A 58 5.32 7.87 7.85
N PRO A 59 6.07 8.87 8.35
CA PRO A 59 6.08 9.23 9.76
C PRO A 59 4.68 9.61 10.26
N GLN A 60 4.33 9.25 11.50
CA GLN A 60 2.98 9.44 12.04
C GLN A 60 2.46 10.88 11.95
N HIS A 61 3.32 11.87 12.19
CA HIS A 61 2.98 13.30 12.12
C HIS A 61 2.68 13.79 10.69
N LEU A 62 3.07 13.02 9.65
CA LEU A 62 2.75 13.32 8.24
C LEU A 62 1.54 12.54 7.72
N LYS A 63 0.98 11.61 8.50
CA LYS A 63 -0.21 10.82 8.09
C LYS A 63 -1.50 11.63 8.12
N HIS A 64 -1.51 12.75 8.84
CA HIS A 64 -2.64 13.67 8.98
C HIS A 64 -2.31 15.05 8.38
N VAL A 65 -2.18 15.13 7.06
CA VAL A 65 -2.33 16.44 6.39
C VAL A 65 -3.81 16.62 6.09
N SER A 66 -4.51 17.25 7.03
CA SER A 66 -5.90 17.65 6.86
C SER A 66 -6.01 18.67 5.71
N PRO A 67 -7.04 18.62 4.84
CA PRO A 67 -7.24 19.58 3.75
C PRO A 67 -7.81 20.92 4.28
N ARG A 68 -7.09 21.59 5.20
CA ARG A 68 -7.57 22.84 5.83
C ARG A 68 -6.67 24.07 5.73
N GLU A 69 -5.68 24.07 4.83
CA GLU A 69 -4.82 25.24 4.61
C GLU A 69 -4.69 25.60 3.12
N ARG A 70 -5.84 25.68 2.44
CA ARG A 70 -5.92 26.38 1.14
C ARG A 70 -7.04 27.39 1.17
N HIS A 71 -6.92 28.41 2.02
CA HIS A 71 -7.61 29.70 1.88
C HIS A 71 -6.92 30.71 2.81
N THR A 72 -5.91 31.39 2.27
CA THR A 72 -5.55 32.78 2.58
C THR A 72 -5.11 33.42 1.29
#